data_AF-F4W8V8-F1
#
_entry.id   AF-F4W8V8-F1
#
_cell.length_a   1.000
_cell.length_b   1.000
_cell.length_c   1.000
_cell.angle_alpha   90.00
_cell.angle_beta   90.00
_cell.angle_gamma   90.00
#
_symmetry.space_group_name_H-M   'P 1'
#
loop_
_entity.id
_entity.type
_entity.pdbx_description
1 polymer ?
#
loop_
_entity_poly.entity_id
_entity_poly.type
_entity_poly.pdbx_seq_one_letter_code
_entity_poly.pdbx_strand_id
1 'polypeptide(L)' 'MSNFVLTKQHLWEVLIFCFNSKKSAAEAHRMLVEVYSDTAPTNKSCREWFRCFKNGD' A
#
# COMPACT_ATOMS: atom_id res chain seq x y z
N MET A 1 -9.77 -5.20 -19.12
CA MET A 1 -8.99 -4.77 -17.95
C MET A 1 -7.59 -4.49 -18.44
N SER A 2 -7.14 -3.24 -18.37
CA SER A 2 -5.76 -2.87 -18.71
C SER A 2 -4.81 -3.70 -17.85
N ASN A 3 -3.80 -4.30 -18.47
CA ASN A 3 -2.75 -5.04 -17.76
C ASN A 3 -1.89 -4.06 -16.96
N PHE A 4 -2.42 -3.55 -15.85
CA PHE A 4 -1.67 -2.69 -14.95
C PHE A 4 -0.67 -3.60 -14.23
N VAL A 5 0.55 -3.63 -14.74
CA VAL A 5 1.64 -4.34 -14.08
C VAL A 5 1.90 -3.61 -12.78
N LEU A 6 1.52 -4.23 -11.66
CA LEU A 6 1.79 -3.73 -10.33
C LEU A 6 3.31 -3.68 -10.13
N THR A 7 3.92 -2.53 -10.43
CA THR A 7 5.35 -2.33 -10.15
C THR A 7 5.53 -2.05 -8.66
N LYS A 8 6.67 -2.46 -8.11
CA LYS A 8 7.02 -2.11 -6.72
C LYS A 8 6.95 -0.60 -6.50
N GLN A 9 7.37 0.21 -7.47
CA GLN A 9 7.29 1.67 -7.38
C GLN A 9 5.85 2.15 -7.27
N HIS A 10 4.93 1.66 -8.11
CA HIS A 10 3.54 2.08 -8.05
C HIS A 10 2.90 1.74 -6.71
N LEU A 11 3.21 0.56 -6.17
CA LEU A 11 2.70 0.16 -4.86
C LEU A 11 3.19 1.09 -3.74
N TRP A 12 4.45 1.52 -3.80
CA TRP A 12 5.01 2.48 -2.86
C TRP A 12 4.34 3.85 -2.95
N GLU A 13 4.13 4.37 -4.16
CA GLU A 13 3.44 5.64 -4.38
C GLU A 13 2.02 5.62 -3.77
N VAL A 14 1.28 4.52 -3.97
CA VAL A 14 -0.05 4.33 -3.39
C VAL A 14 0.01 4.26 -1.87
N LEU A 15 0.97 3.52 -1.30
CA LEU A 15 1.13 3.42 0.15
C LEU A 15 1.49 4.77 0.80
N ILE A 16 2.37 5.55 0.17
CA ILE A 16 2.73 6.91 0.61
C ILE A 16 1.51 7.82 0.52
N PHE A 17 0.74 7.74 -0.57
CA PHE A 17 -0.50 8.51 -0.72
C PHE A 17 -1.51 8.20 0.40
N CYS A 18 -1.72 6.91 0.71
CA CYS A 18 -2.58 6.50 1.82
C CYS A 18 -2.08 7.04 3.16
N PHE A 19 -0.78 6.94 3.41
CA PHE A 19 -0.15 7.44 4.65
C PHE A 19 -0.33 8.96 4.81
N ASN A 20 -0.04 9.73 3.76
CA ASN A 20 -0.20 11.19 3.74
C ASN A 20 -1.67 11.59 3.90
N SER A 21 -2.60 10.80 3.37
CA SER A 21 -4.04 10.96 3.53
C SER A 21 -4.57 10.53 4.92
N LYS A 22 -3.68 10.28 5.89
CA LYS A 22 -4.00 9.85 7.26
C LYS A 22 -4.78 8.55 7.36
N LYS A 23 -4.73 7.70 6.32
CA LYS A 23 -5.28 6.34 6.40
C LYS A 23 -4.45 5.49 7.35
N SER A 24 -5.10 4.51 7.97
CA SER A 24 -4.41 3.45 8.68
C SER A 24 -3.83 2.40 7.72
N ALA A 25 -2.83 1.64 8.15
CA ALA A 25 -2.27 0.53 7.37
C ALA A 25 -3.34 -0.53 7.03
N ALA A 26 -4.36 -0.69 7.89
CA ALA A 26 -5.47 -1.61 7.65
C ALA A 26 -6.41 -1.11 6.54
N GLU A 27 -6.72 0.19 6.52
CA GLU A 27 -7.50 0.80 5.42
C GLU A 27 -6.74 0.76 4.10
N ALA A 28 -5.45 1.11 4.10
CA ALA A 28 -4.61 1.03 2.92
C ALA A 28 -4.56 -0.39 2.36
N HIS A 29 -4.37 -1.40 3.23
CA HIS A 29 -4.43 -2.80 2.82
C HIS A 29 -5.79 -3.19 2.20
N ARG A 30 -6.92 -2.76 2.79
CA ARG A 30 -8.25 -3.05 2.23
C ARG A 30 -8.41 -2.45 0.83
N MET A 31 -8.00 -1.20 0.63
CA MET A 31 -8.02 -0.55 -0.69
C MET A 31 -7.15 -1.29 -1.70
N LEU A 32 -5.96 -1.72 -1.29
CA LEU A 32 -5.05 -2.46 -2.15
C LEU A 32 -5.61 -3.84 -2.54
N VAL A 33 -6.23 -4.56 -1.60
CA VAL A 33 -6.90 -5.85 -1.91
C VAL A 33 -8.09 -5.66 -2.85
N GLU A 34 -8.86 -4.58 -2.69
CA GLU A 34 -10.01 -4.30 -3.57
C GLU A 34 -9.57 -4.01 -5.01
N VAL A 35 -8.46 -3.30 -5.20
CA VAL A 35 -7.97 -2.92 -6.55
C VAL A 35 -7.09 -4.01 -7.18
N TYR A 36 -6.24 -4.65 -6.39
CA TYR A 36 -5.16 -5.52 -6.89
C TYR A 36 -5.35 -7.00 -6.55
N SER A 37 -6.36 -7.33 -5.75
CA SER A 37 -6.72 -8.71 -5.36
C SER A 37 -5.50 -9.51 -4.89
N ASP A 38 -5.19 -10.63 -5.53
CA ASP A 38 -4.10 -11.55 -5.15
C ASP A 38 -2.69 -10.94 -5.31
N THR A 39 -2.57 -9.85 -6.05
CA THR A 39 -1.28 -9.15 -6.23
C THR A 39 -1.03 -8.10 -5.14
N ALA A 40 -2.00 -7.85 -4.27
CA ALA A 40 -1.87 -6.89 -3.18
C ALA A 40 -0.83 -7.34 -2.13
N PRO A 41 -0.08 -6.40 -1.54
CA PRO A 41 0.82 -6.72 -0.44
C PRO A 41 0.02 -7.21 0.77
N THR A 42 0.65 -8.08 1.56
CA THR A 42 0.03 -8.58 2.79
C THR A 42 -0.19 -7.45 3.81
N ASN A 43 -1.14 -7.66 4.72
CA ASN A 43 -1.40 -6.71 5.80
C ASN A 43 -0.17 -6.46 6.68
N LYS A 44 0.64 -7.51 6.90
CA LYS A 44 1.90 -7.40 7.64
C LYS A 44 2.87 -6.43 6.94
N SER A 45 3.07 -6.61 5.64
CA SER A 45 3.92 -5.71 4.85
C SER A 45 3.42 -4.27 4.92
N CYS A 46 2.11 -4.03 4.74
CA CYS A 46 1.53 -2.68 4.86
C CYS A 46 1.85 -2.03 6.22
N ARG A 47 1.76 -2.78 7.32
CA ARG A 47 2.09 -2.26 8.65
C ARG A 47 3.58 -1.95 8.82
N GLU A 48 4.46 -2.79 8.27
CA GLU A 48 5.91 -2.56 8.30
C GLU A 48 6.28 -1.29 7.53
N TRP A 49 5.77 -1.11 6.31
CA TRP A 49 5.98 0.10 5.52
C TRP A 49 5.48 1.36 6.24
N PHE A 50 4.27 1.30 6.80
CA PHE A 50 3.71 2.42 7.56
C PHE A 50 4.52 2.74 8.83
N ARG A 51 5.25 1.78 9.38
CA ARG A 51 6.18 2.02 10.48
C ARG A 51 7.43 2.75 9.99
N CYS A 52 8.01 2.35 8.85
CA CYS A 52 9.13 3.07 8.23
C CYS A 52 8.78 4.53 7.92
N PHE A 53 7.62 4.79 7.33
CA PHE A 53 7.16 6.15 7.04
C PHE A 53 7.03 7.03 8.29
N LYS A 54 6.66 6.44 9.44
CA LYS A 54 6.60 7.16 10.72
C LYS A 54 7.99 7.47 11.28
N ASN A 55 8.95 6.61 11.02
CA ASN A 55 10.33 6.79 11.47
C ASN A 55 11.12 7.76 10.57
N GLY A 56 10.59 8.10 9.39
CA GLY A 56 11.27 8.94 8.40
C GLY A 56 12.36 8.19 7.62
N ASP A 57 12.31 6.85 7.64
CA ASP A 57 13.17 5.97 6.84
C ASP A 57 12.72 5.90 5.37
#